data_AF-A0A7C3Q4Z0-F1
#
_entry.id   AF-A0A7C3Q4Z0-F1
#
_cell.length_a   1.000
_cell.length_b   1.000
_cell.length_c   1.000
_cell.angle_alpha   90.00
_cell.angle_beta   90.00
_cell.angle_gamma   90.00
#
_symmetry.space_group_name_H-M   'P 1'
#
loop_
_entity.id
_entity.type
_entity.pdbx_description
1 polymer ?
#
loop_
_entity_poly.entity_id
_entity_poly.type
_entity_poly.pdbx_seq_one_letter_code
_entity_poly.pdbx_strand_id
1 'polypeptide(L)'
;MFHGAGLPLSRAHGKGERVAADRQELETMRRNSFVEQLGRHLLAVAGIAFTALIARPCPGQAGGAGPVESCTVWGFPPRGHPTGEATVDLVAVDLDNDGLVDVATVNQGSDDVSVLLGMESGPAFAPQQRIDVGDGPAAVATGDFNGDGSPDLATANSRSDDVSILLGR
;
A
#
# COMPACT_ATOMS: atom_id res chain seq x y z
N MET A 1 -37.01 21.58 -71.46
CA MET A 1 -37.27 20.54 -70.44
C MET A 1 -36.24 19.44 -70.63
N PHE A 2 -35.63 18.99 -69.53
CA PHE A 2 -34.25 18.52 -69.41
C PHE A 2 -33.82 17.36 -70.32
N HIS A 3 -32.62 17.50 -70.89
CA HIS A 3 -31.84 16.50 -71.63
C HIS A 3 -31.19 15.49 -70.66
N GLY A 4 -31.00 14.25 -71.13
CA GLY A 4 -30.48 13.13 -70.34
C GLY A 4 -29.01 12.77 -70.56
N ALA A 5 -28.74 11.49 -70.25
CA ALA A 5 -27.60 10.63 -70.60
C ALA A 5 -26.50 10.40 -69.55
N GLY A 6 -26.12 9.10 -69.41
CA GLY A 6 -24.73 8.68 -69.20
C GLY A 6 -24.40 7.81 -67.98
N LEU A 7 -24.60 6.49 -68.06
CA LEU A 7 -23.76 5.48 -67.38
C LEU A 7 -22.45 5.27 -68.20
N PRO A 8 -21.47 4.41 -67.82
CA PRO A 8 -20.84 4.04 -66.54
C PRO A 8 -19.28 4.19 -66.63
N LEU A 9 -18.48 3.75 -65.63
CA LEU A 9 -17.25 2.92 -65.80
C LEU A 9 -16.34 2.86 -64.56
N SER A 10 -15.73 1.68 -64.41
CA SER A 10 -14.74 1.23 -63.42
C SER A 10 -13.30 1.63 -63.79
N ARG A 11 -12.44 1.96 -62.81
CA ARG A 11 -10.94 1.86 -62.86
C ARG A 11 -10.34 2.17 -61.47
N ALA A 12 -9.79 1.23 -60.72
CA ALA A 12 -8.41 0.69 -60.70
C ALA A 12 -7.29 1.61 -60.14
N HIS A 13 -6.67 1.17 -59.04
CA HIS A 13 -5.24 1.18 -58.63
C HIS A 13 -4.35 2.45 -58.77
N GLY A 14 -3.74 2.85 -57.64
CA GLY A 14 -2.47 3.59 -57.54
C GLY A 14 -1.99 3.62 -56.06
N LYS A 15 -1.01 2.81 -55.65
CA LYS A 15 0.45 3.06 -55.62
C LYS A 15 0.91 4.33 -54.88
N GLY A 16 1.30 4.13 -53.61
CA GLY A 16 2.59 4.55 -53.03
C GLY A 16 2.88 6.03 -52.83
N GLU A 17 3.04 6.45 -51.58
CA GLU A 17 3.99 7.49 -51.18
C GLU A 17 4.35 7.34 -49.69
N ARG A 18 5.66 7.33 -49.43
CA ARG A 18 6.25 7.28 -48.09
C ARG A 18 6.20 8.69 -47.53
N VAL A 19 5.67 8.88 -46.33
CA VAL A 19 5.97 10.06 -45.50
C VAL A 19 6.71 9.58 -44.28
N ALA A 20 7.96 10.04 -44.17
CA ALA A 20 8.84 9.79 -43.05
C ALA A 20 8.24 10.37 -41.78
N ALA A 21 7.81 9.49 -40.87
CA ALA A 21 7.53 9.87 -39.49
C ALA A 21 8.87 9.94 -38.73
N ASP A 22 9.35 11.18 -38.67
CA ASP A 22 10.02 11.86 -37.59
C ASP A 22 11.01 11.08 -36.70
N ARG A 23 12.31 11.28 -36.99
CA ARG A 23 13.42 10.85 -36.12
C ARG A 23 13.50 11.65 -34.81
N GLN A 24 12.75 12.74 -34.64
CA GLN A 24 12.76 13.53 -33.39
C GLN A 24 11.87 12.95 -32.28
N GLU A 25 10.95 12.01 -32.56
CA GLU A 25 10.15 11.34 -31.51
C GLU A 25 10.88 10.17 -30.81
N LEU A 26 11.90 9.57 -31.46
CA LEU A 26 12.68 8.47 -30.89
C LEU A 26 13.76 8.93 -29.89
N GLU A 27 14.10 10.22 -29.88
CA GLU A 27 15.09 10.80 -28.95
C GLU A 27 14.48 11.51 -27.74
N THR A 28 13.16 11.72 -27.72
CA THR A 28 12.42 12.18 -26.54
C THR A 28 12.06 11.02 -25.61
N MET A 29 11.88 9.80 -26.14
CA MET A 29 11.64 8.59 -25.32
C MET A 29 12.89 8.02 -24.64
N ARG A 30 14.10 8.46 -25.01
CA ARG A 30 15.36 8.01 -24.36
C ARG A 30 15.77 8.78 -23.12
N ARG A 31 15.03 9.81 -22.70
CA ARG A 31 15.47 10.73 -21.63
C ARG A 31 14.60 10.81 -20.38
N ASN A 32 13.40 10.23 -20.37
CA ASN A 32 12.62 10.15 -19.14
C ASN A 32 12.63 8.72 -18.62
N SER A 33 13.48 8.53 -17.63
CA SER A 33 13.73 7.37 -16.78
C SER A 33 12.49 6.86 -16.04
N PHE A 34 11.47 6.44 -16.77
CA PHE A 34 10.26 5.82 -16.23
C PHE A 34 10.42 4.29 -16.03
N VAL A 35 11.51 3.70 -16.53
CA VAL A 35 11.74 2.24 -16.48
C VAL A 35 12.62 1.82 -15.28
N GLU A 36 13.33 2.74 -14.61
CA GLU A 36 14.10 2.41 -13.39
C GLU A 36 13.33 2.67 -12.08
N GLN A 37 12.17 3.34 -12.13
CA GLN A 37 11.33 3.58 -10.96
C GLN A 37 9.99 2.81 -10.99
N LEU A 38 9.99 1.65 -11.65
CA LEU A 38 8.91 0.65 -11.56
C LEU A 38 9.45 -0.74 -11.15
N GLY A 39 10.56 -0.77 -10.41
CA GLY A 39 11.20 -1.99 -9.94
C GLY A 39 10.75 -2.53 -8.58
N ARG A 40 9.73 -1.96 -7.91
CA ARG A 40 9.39 -2.39 -6.52
C ARG A 40 7.92 -2.54 -6.13
N HIS A 41 6.94 -2.46 -7.02
CA HIS A 41 5.54 -2.71 -6.60
C HIS A 41 4.71 -3.43 -7.67
N LEU A 42 4.92 -4.75 -7.80
CA LEU A 42 3.84 -5.66 -8.21
C LEU A 42 4.17 -7.13 -7.82
N LEU A 43 3.64 -7.59 -6.69
CA LEU A 43 3.35 -9.01 -6.41
C LEU A 43 1.94 -9.03 -5.82
N ALA A 44 0.91 -9.31 -6.62
CA ALA A 44 0.43 -10.64 -7.02
C ALA A 44 -0.31 -11.36 -5.87
N VAL A 45 -1.61 -11.10 -5.81
CA VAL A 45 -2.60 -12.03 -5.23
C VAL A 45 -2.82 -13.15 -6.24
N ALA A 46 -2.12 -14.28 -6.06
CA ALA A 46 -2.56 -15.63 -6.43
C ALA A 46 -1.43 -16.64 -6.20
N GLY A 47 -1.71 -17.66 -5.39
CA GLY A 47 -0.98 -18.93 -5.43
C GLY A 47 0.23 -19.02 -4.51
N ILE A 48 0.02 -19.71 -3.40
CA ILE A 48 1.08 -20.23 -2.54
C ILE A 48 2.01 -21.12 -3.38
N ALA A 49 3.18 -20.58 -3.71
CA ALA A 49 4.41 -21.35 -3.83
C ALA A 49 5.36 -20.80 -2.77
N PHE A 50 5.11 -21.17 -1.51
CA PHE A 50 6.14 -21.19 -0.49
C PHE A 50 7.15 -22.25 -0.95
N THR A 51 8.03 -21.86 -1.87
CA THR A 51 9.27 -22.59 -2.04
C THR A 51 9.93 -22.48 -0.68
N ALA A 52 10.01 -23.61 0.04
CA ALA A 52 10.64 -23.67 1.34
C ALA A 52 12.03 -23.05 1.19
N LEU A 53 12.15 -21.80 1.61
CA LEU A 53 13.45 -21.24 1.91
C LEU A 53 13.91 -22.03 3.12
N ILE A 54 14.62 -23.11 2.85
CA ILE A 54 15.48 -23.78 3.82
C ILE A 54 16.12 -22.67 4.64
N ALA A 55 15.67 -22.54 5.89
CA ALA A 55 16.27 -21.66 6.87
C ALA A 55 17.75 -22.04 6.87
N ARG A 56 18.58 -21.23 6.21
CA ARG A 56 20.01 -21.48 6.20
C ARG A 56 20.44 -21.30 7.66
N PRO A 57 20.91 -22.36 8.34
CA PRO A 57 21.35 -22.22 9.71
C PRO A 57 22.43 -21.14 9.75
N CYS A 58 22.34 -20.27 10.74
CA CYS A 58 23.28 -19.18 10.97
C CYS A 58 24.72 -19.74 10.92
N PRO A 59 25.61 -19.29 10.00
CA PRO A 59 26.99 -19.74 10.01
C PRO A 59 27.66 -19.18 11.27
N GLY A 60 27.77 -20.00 12.33
CA GLY A 60 28.43 -19.54 13.55
C GLY A 60 28.15 -20.30 14.86
N GLN A 61 27.43 -21.43 14.89
CA GLN A 61 27.34 -22.23 16.12
C GLN A 61 27.94 -23.61 15.94
N ALA A 62 29.27 -23.66 16.01
CA ALA A 62 29.99 -24.83 16.49
C ALA A 62 30.58 -24.48 17.87
N GLY A 63 29.78 -24.69 18.91
CA GLY A 63 30.24 -24.70 20.30
C GLY A 63 30.09 -23.38 21.06
N GLY A 64 29.28 -23.42 22.12
CA GLY A 64 29.29 -22.39 23.17
C GLY A 64 27.90 -22.04 23.68
N ALA A 65 27.62 -22.40 24.93
CA ALA A 65 26.48 -21.89 25.69
C ALA A 65 26.69 -20.39 25.94
N GLY A 66 26.19 -19.55 25.04
CA GLY A 66 26.07 -18.10 25.20
C GLY A 66 24.60 -17.68 25.02
N PRO A 67 24.19 -16.53 25.58
CA PRO A 67 22.82 -16.05 25.46
C PRO A 67 22.47 -15.86 23.97
N VAL A 68 21.28 -16.32 23.59
CA VAL A 68 20.73 -16.23 22.23
C VAL A 68 20.37 -14.78 21.90
N GLU A 69 21.34 -13.89 21.84
CA GLU A 69 21.09 -12.51 21.43
C GLU A 69 20.84 -12.47 19.92
N SER A 70 19.57 -12.25 19.60
CA SER A 70 19.03 -11.81 18.32
C SER A 70 19.35 -12.68 17.11
N CYS A 71 18.53 -13.71 16.91
CA CYS A 71 18.32 -14.25 15.57
C CYS A 71 17.57 -13.20 14.73
N THR A 72 18.31 -12.24 14.17
CA THR A 72 17.76 -11.21 13.27
C THR A 72 17.39 -11.90 11.97
N VAL A 73 16.14 -12.33 11.86
CA VAL A 73 15.55 -12.82 10.61
C VAL A 73 15.49 -11.61 9.66
N TRP A 74 16.29 -11.63 8.59
CA TRP A 74 16.38 -10.62 7.52
C TRP A 74 17.10 -9.28 7.81
N GLY A 75 17.80 -9.13 8.93
CA GLY A 75 18.57 -7.90 9.19
C GLY A 75 17.74 -6.69 9.64
N PHE A 76 16.48 -6.89 10.04
CA PHE A 76 15.63 -5.85 10.64
C PHE A 76 15.58 -6.04 12.17
N PRO A 77 16.28 -5.21 12.97
CA PRO A 77 16.12 -5.25 14.41
C PRO A 77 14.69 -4.83 14.78
N PRO A 78 14.00 -5.55 15.67
CA PRO A 78 12.65 -5.17 16.09
C PRO A 78 12.70 -3.79 16.75
N ARG A 79 11.79 -2.90 16.34
CA ARG A 79 11.55 -1.60 16.99
C ARG A 79 10.14 -1.60 17.54
N GLY A 80 10.03 -1.45 18.86
CA GLY A 80 8.75 -1.29 19.52
C GLY A 80 8.31 0.17 19.49
N HIS A 81 7.02 0.39 19.25
CA HIS A 81 6.38 1.68 19.44
C HIS A 81 5.32 1.54 20.53
N PRO A 82 5.23 2.50 21.47
CA PRO A 82 4.25 2.43 22.54
C PRO A 82 2.85 2.53 21.96
N THR A 83 1.95 1.66 22.44
CA THR A 83 0.50 1.70 22.22
C THR A 83 -0.21 1.87 23.57
N GLY A 84 -1.53 1.68 23.62
CA GLY A 84 -2.29 1.51 24.86
C GLY A 84 -2.11 0.12 25.48
N GLU A 85 -2.97 -0.22 26.44
CA GLU A 85 -2.89 -1.49 27.16
C GLU A 85 -3.67 -2.61 26.44
N ALA A 86 -3.07 -3.80 26.42
CA ALA A 86 -3.64 -4.99 25.79
C ALA A 86 -4.12 -4.73 24.35
N THR A 87 -3.20 -4.29 23.49
CA THR A 87 -3.44 -4.17 22.04
C THR A 87 -3.85 -5.52 21.44
N VAL A 88 -4.93 -5.55 20.67
CA VAL A 88 -5.51 -6.81 20.13
C VAL A 88 -5.59 -6.88 18.61
N ASP A 89 -5.66 -5.74 17.92
CA ASP A 89 -5.77 -5.67 16.46
C ASP A 89 -5.17 -4.36 15.93
N LEU A 90 -4.85 -4.31 14.63
CA LEU A 90 -4.28 -3.14 13.96
C LEU A 90 -4.70 -3.01 12.51
N VAL A 91 -4.63 -1.78 11.99
CA VAL A 91 -4.72 -1.44 10.58
C VAL A 91 -3.50 -0.62 10.16
N ALA A 92 -3.11 -0.75 8.89
CA ALA A 92 -2.04 0.04 8.29
C ALA A 92 -2.55 0.70 7.00
N VAL A 93 -2.69 2.02 7.02
CA VAL A 93 -3.21 2.86 5.94
C VAL A 93 -2.67 4.28 6.12
N ASP A 94 -2.66 5.06 5.06
CA ASP A 94 -2.38 6.50 5.09
C ASP A 94 -3.60 7.23 5.69
N LEU A 95 -3.58 7.54 6.99
CA LEU A 95 -4.70 8.10 7.74
C LEU A 95 -4.80 9.62 7.63
N ASP A 96 -3.69 10.31 7.32
CA ASP A 96 -3.64 11.76 7.16
C ASP A 96 -3.41 12.25 5.72
N ASN A 97 -3.42 11.32 4.75
CA ASN A 97 -3.25 11.53 3.32
C ASN A 97 -1.91 12.19 2.96
N ASP A 98 -0.85 11.94 3.74
CA ASP A 98 0.48 12.46 3.45
C ASP A 98 1.29 11.57 2.48
N GLY A 99 0.74 10.41 2.09
CA GLY A 99 1.36 9.43 1.20
C GLY A 99 2.27 8.44 1.92
N LEU A 100 2.36 8.49 3.24
CA LEU A 100 3.06 7.53 4.09
C LEU A 100 2.05 6.59 4.75
N VAL A 101 2.51 5.38 5.07
CA VAL A 101 1.65 4.41 5.76
C VAL A 101 1.70 4.69 7.26
N ASP A 102 0.54 4.91 7.84
CA ASP A 102 0.34 5.01 9.28
C ASP A 102 -0.10 3.66 9.85
N VAL A 103 -0.09 3.55 11.17
CA VAL A 103 -0.61 2.40 11.90
C VAL A 103 -1.60 2.88 12.96
N ALA A 104 -2.79 2.28 13.00
CA ALA A 104 -3.70 2.42 14.12
C ALA A 104 -3.90 1.07 14.81
N THR A 105 -3.92 1.06 16.14
CA THR A 105 -4.11 -0.16 16.94
C THR A 105 -5.26 0.00 17.91
N VAL A 106 -6.06 -1.04 18.12
CA VAL A 106 -7.09 -1.04 19.19
C VAL A 106 -6.54 -1.66 20.46
N ASN A 107 -6.75 -0.96 21.58
CA ASN A 107 -6.21 -1.32 22.88
C ASN A 107 -7.34 -1.68 23.84
N GLN A 108 -7.62 -2.98 23.95
CA GLN A 108 -8.77 -3.48 24.69
C GLN A 108 -8.68 -3.17 26.20
N GLY A 109 -7.48 -3.05 26.75
CA GLY A 109 -7.25 -2.81 28.18
C GLY A 109 -7.42 -1.34 28.59
N SER A 110 -7.18 -0.42 27.67
CA SER A 110 -7.23 1.02 27.91
C SER A 110 -8.39 1.76 27.24
N ASP A 111 -9.30 1.03 26.58
CA ASP A 111 -10.51 1.55 25.95
C ASP A 111 -10.24 2.67 24.92
N ASP A 112 -9.15 2.51 24.15
CA ASP A 112 -8.72 3.50 23.16
C ASP A 112 -8.09 2.89 21.92
N VAL A 113 -7.86 3.75 20.93
CA VAL A 113 -7.05 3.50 19.74
C VAL A 113 -5.74 4.28 19.86
N SER A 114 -4.62 3.63 19.54
CA SER A 114 -3.34 4.32 19.32
C SER A 114 -3.12 4.55 17.84
N VAL A 115 -2.90 5.80 17.42
CA VAL A 115 -2.53 6.18 16.05
C VAL A 115 -1.05 6.57 16.02
N LEU A 116 -0.32 5.95 15.11
CA LEU A 116 1.11 6.15 14.88
C LEU A 116 1.29 6.62 13.43
N LEU A 117 1.54 7.91 13.26
CA LEU A 117 1.74 8.51 11.94
C LEU A 117 3.12 8.17 11.39
N GLY A 118 3.18 7.74 10.13
CA GLY A 118 4.38 7.47 9.39
C GLY A 118 5.25 8.72 9.27
N MET A 119 6.56 8.52 9.05
CA MET A 119 7.48 9.63 8.87
C MET A 119 8.47 9.33 7.74
N GLU A 120 8.83 10.36 6.97
CA GLU A 120 9.78 10.25 5.85
C GLU A 120 11.19 9.75 6.27
N SER A 121 11.51 9.79 7.57
CA SER A 121 12.80 9.38 8.12
C SER A 121 13.03 7.85 8.17
N GLY A 122 12.14 7.03 7.59
CA GLY A 122 12.26 5.57 7.48
C GLY A 122 11.17 4.84 8.26
N PRO A 123 11.43 3.64 8.87
CA PRO A 123 10.43 2.89 9.64
C PRO A 123 10.18 3.52 11.02
N ALA A 124 10.12 4.85 11.08
CA ALA A 124 9.87 5.62 12.27
C ALA A 124 8.45 6.17 12.22
N PHE A 125 7.79 6.15 13.37
CA PHE A 125 6.48 6.74 13.55
C PHE A 125 6.59 7.93 14.50
N ALA A 126 5.69 8.90 14.34
CA ALA A 126 5.48 9.95 15.32
C ALA A 126 5.06 9.35 16.68
N PRO A 127 5.19 10.10 17.79
CA PRO A 127 4.64 9.67 19.07
C PRO A 127 3.16 9.30 18.94
N GLN A 128 2.76 8.20 19.59
CA GLN A 128 1.38 7.73 19.51
C GLN A 128 0.38 8.81 19.95
N GLN A 129 -0.72 8.90 19.24
CA GLN A 129 -1.91 9.63 19.66
C GLN A 129 -2.93 8.62 20.17
N ARG A 130 -3.44 8.82 21.38
CA ARG A 130 -4.46 7.96 21.98
C ARG A 130 -5.83 8.64 21.85
N ILE A 131 -6.80 7.90 21.32
CA ILE A 131 -8.15 8.39 21.09
C ILE A 131 -9.12 7.43 21.77
N ASP A 132 -9.85 7.94 22.76
CA ASP A 132 -10.83 7.17 23.52
C ASP A 132 -11.95 6.67 22.58
N VAL A 133 -12.34 5.42 22.78
CA VAL A 133 -13.48 4.77 22.08
C VAL A 133 -14.39 4.11 23.11
N GLY A 134 -15.37 3.33 22.67
CA GLY A 134 -16.21 2.55 23.58
C GLY A 134 -15.44 1.41 24.26
N ASP A 135 -16.07 0.82 25.28
CA ASP A 135 -15.41 -0.13 26.17
C ASP A 135 -15.07 -1.45 25.46
N GLY A 136 -13.82 -1.89 25.67
CA GLY A 136 -13.30 -3.14 25.16
C GLY A 136 -13.29 -3.23 23.64
N PRO A 137 -12.61 -2.30 22.95
CA PRO A 137 -12.45 -2.37 21.50
C PRO A 137 -11.73 -3.68 21.14
N ALA A 138 -12.33 -4.47 20.26
CA ALA A 138 -11.89 -5.82 19.93
C ALA A 138 -11.42 -5.97 18.48
N ALA A 139 -11.85 -5.07 17.59
CA ALA A 139 -11.48 -5.07 16.18
C ALA A 139 -11.54 -3.64 15.64
N VAL A 140 -10.77 -3.38 14.58
CA VAL A 140 -10.77 -2.11 13.85
C VAL A 140 -10.91 -2.35 12.35
N ALA A 141 -11.66 -1.47 11.68
CA ALA A 141 -11.77 -1.41 10.23
C ALA A 141 -11.53 0.01 9.73
N THR A 142 -11.06 0.13 8.50
CA THR A 142 -10.89 1.41 7.79
C THR A 142 -11.90 1.55 6.65
N GLY A 143 -12.29 2.78 6.35
CA GLY A 143 -13.14 3.12 5.21
C GLY A 143 -13.43 4.61 5.17
N ASP A 144 -13.92 5.11 4.05
CA ASP A 144 -14.46 6.47 3.97
C ASP A 144 -15.95 6.41 4.35
N PHE A 145 -16.26 6.60 5.63
CA PHE A 145 -17.61 6.48 6.17
C PHE A 145 -18.39 7.79 6.07
N ASN A 146 -17.70 8.92 5.96
CA ASN A 146 -18.32 10.25 5.86
C ASN A 146 -18.37 10.81 4.43
N GLY A 147 -17.66 10.20 3.47
CA GLY A 147 -17.61 10.57 2.06
C GLY A 147 -16.66 11.72 1.73
N ASP A 148 -15.67 12.03 2.57
CA ASP A 148 -14.71 13.12 2.38
C ASP A 148 -13.44 12.71 1.62
N GLY A 149 -13.25 11.40 1.40
CA GLY A 149 -12.10 10.84 0.71
C GLY A 149 -10.89 10.58 1.60
N SER A 150 -10.96 10.88 2.90
CA SER A 150 -9.97 10.51 3.91
C SER A 150 -10.36 9.18 4.58
N PRO A 151 -9.39 8.32 4.93
CA PRO A 151 -9.70 7.10 5.66
C PRO A 151 -10.19 7.39 7.10
N ASP A 152 -11.39 6.93 7.41
CA ASP A 152 -11.96 6.87 8.75
C ASP A 152 -11.63 5.52 9.43
N LEU A 153 -11.77 5.48 10.76
CA LEU A 153 -11.66 4.26 11.56
C LEU A 153 -12.99 3.90 12.20
N ALA A 154 -13.32 2.61 12.23
CA ALA A 154 -14.44 2.05 12.98
C ALA A 154 -13.94 1.00 13.97
N THR A 155 -14.32 1.12 15.24
CA THR A 155 -13.99 0.13 16.28
C THR A 155 -15.23 -0.66 16.70
N ALA A 156 -15.10 -1.98 16.83
CA ALA A 156 -16.13 -2.82 17.43
C ALA A 156 -15.88 -2.94 18.95
N ASN A 157 -16.76 -2.34 19.76
CA ASN A 157 -16.57 -2.23 21.21
C ASN A 157 -17.39 -3.32 21.93
N SER A 158 -16.71 -4.39 22.27
CA SER A 158 -17.34 -5.63 22.72
C SER A 158 -17.91 -5.59 24.14
N ARG A 159 -17.50 -4.62 24.98
CA ARG A 159 -18.01 -4.49 26.35
C ARG A 159 -19.11 -3.43 26.47
N SER A 160 -19.14 -2.44 25.59
CA SER A 160 -20.19 -1.39 25.54
C SER A 160 -21.30 -1.69 24.54
N ASP A 161 -21.24 -2.80 23.80
CA ASP A 161 -22.24 -3.21 22.79
C ASP A 161 -22.49 -2.16 21.69
N ASP A 162 -21.45 -1.39 21.34
CA ASP A 162 -21.54 -0.32 20.34
C ASP A 162 -20.33 -0.29 19.38
N VAL A 163 -20.34 0.68 18.47
CA VAL A 163 -19.28 0.96 17.50
C VAL A 163 -18.88 2.42 17.65
N SER A 164 -17.58 2.71 17.68
CA SER A 164 -17.08 4.09 17.57
C SER A 164 -16.60 4.34 16.15
N ILE A 165 -16.94 5.51 15.60
CA ILE A 165 -16.44 5.98 14.31
C ILE A 165 -15.56 7.20 14.56
N LEU A 166 -14.29 7.12 14.16
CA LEU A 166 -13.32 8.20 14.26
C LEU A 166 -13.09 8.72 12.84
N LEU A 167 -13.40 9.99 12.64
CA LEU A 167 -13.30 10.61 11.32
C LEU A 167 -11.86 11.02 11.01
N GLY A 168 -11.39 10.65 9.82
CA GLY A 168 -10.16 11.12 9.21
C GLY A 168 -10.21 12.62 8.93
N ARG A 169 -9.08 13.18 8.51
CA ARG A 169 -8.95 14.60 8.16
C ARG A 169 -8.26 14.82 6.82
#